data_AF-A0A7C4ZMU4-F1
#
_entry.id   AF-A0A7C4ZMU4-F1
#
_cell.length_a   1.000
_cell.length_b   1.000
_cell.length_c   1.000
_cell.angle_alpha   90.00
_cell.angle_beta   90.00
_cell.angle_gamma   90.00
#
_symmetry.space_group_name_H-M   'P 1'
#
loop_
_entity.id
_entity.type
_entity.pdbx_description
1 polymer ?
#
loop_
_entity_poly.entity_id
_entity_poly.type
_entity_poly.pdbx_seq_one_letter_code
_entity_poly.pdbx_strand_id
1 'polypeptide(L)'
;MNFMPTKQKKRDFLIAIVFLQLMVYFTVFFGILIARQLLGFFYFTFLLGFVFLKVLKLDEFSWAETVLFSVGLSVAFLVLAGLLINEFGFLFGISRPLSLIPLMIVLNSLVLMGGVLVYFKSEDVEVWKSESVKKSHFGLLFLCLPILSIVGAMYVNVYGSNLLLLFMIIAISVLFIVGVLSKKFLSSNLYPFAALMIAIALLYHSSLISNYIIPFGSDVPGEYFLFRVTEGNAHWSSVLPSFFGVGLGRYNTMLSITVLPTIYSILLKIDSTWMFKLLFPLIFAFVPLGLYQVWQTYVSKKYAFISAFLFMALFTFYTEMLGLTRQMIGELFFVLLLLVIVNKGMKPASKMVCFMVFSFALVVSHYALAAIFLFFISFALVALFVLKRPSRNITVGMVVFFFVVMFAWYIYTSGAATFDSILEVGDYVYRQLGDFFNPAARGETVLRGLGLEAPPTVWN
;
A
#
# COMPACT_ATOMS: atom_id res chain seq x y z
N MET A 1 5.91 30.25 14.70
CA MET A 1 4.88 29.82 13.72
C MET A 1 3.74 29.25 14.55
N ASN A 2 2.61 29.95 14.66
CA ASN A 2 1.49 29.49 15.50
C ASN A 2 0.70 28.45 14.73
N PHE A 3 0.81 27.19 15.16
CA PHE A 3 -0.03 26.09 14.67
C PHE A 3 -1.35 26.15 15.44
N MET A 4 -2.46 26.38 14.76
CA MET A 4 -3.79 26.17 15.35
C MET A 4 -4.29 24.79 14.89
N PRO A 5 -4.47 23.83 15.79
CA PRO A 5 -5.06 22.54 15.43
C PRO A 5 -6.52 22.74 15.02
N THR A 6 -6.96 22.05 13.97
CA THR A 6 -8.39 21.94 13.64
C THR A 6 -9.02 21.00 14.66
N LYS A 7 -9.68 21.58 15.67
CA LYS A 7 -10.34 20.83 16.75
C LYS A 7 -11.80 20.56 16.42
N GLN A 8 -12.24 19.32 16.65
CA GLN A 8 -13.63 18.92 16.61
C GLN A 8 -14.04 18.43 18.01
N LYS A 9 -15.22 18.81 18.48
CA LYS A 9 -15.74 18.28 19.75
C LYS A 9 -15.90 16.77 19.65
N LYS A 10 -15.49 16.03 20.67
CA LYS A 10 -15.59 14.56 20.71
C LYS A 10 -17.00 14.01 20.43
N ARG A 11 -18.05 14.74 20.85
CA ARG A 11 -19.44 14.38 20.58
C ARG A 11 -19.74 14.44 19.08
N ASP A 12 -19.31 15.52 18.43
CA ASP A 12 -19.57 15.74 17.00
C ASP A 12 -18.78 14.73 16.15
N PHE A 13 -17.60 14.31 16.63
CA PHE A 13 -16.84 13.22 16.02
C PHE A 13 -17.58 11.88 16.06
N LEU A 14 -18.13 11.49 17.21
CA LEU A 14 -18.90 10.25 17.34
C LEU A 14 -20.19 10.30 16.51
N ILE A 15 -20.89 11.45 16.50
CA ILE A 15 -22.08 11.65 15.65
C ILE A 15 -21.72 11.49 14.17
N ALA A 16 -20.58 12.04 13.72
CA ALA A 16 -20.12 11.89 12.34
C ALA A 16 -19.86 10.42 11.99
N ILE A 17 -19.25 9.64 12.90
CA ILE A 17 -19.05 8.19 12.70
C ILE A 17 -20.38 7.47 12.53
N VAL A 18 -21.33 7.69 13.45
CA VAL A 18 -22.65 7.05 13.40
C VAL A 18 -23.39 7.45 12.14
N PHE A 19 -23.35 8.73 11.76
CA PHE A 19 -23.96 9.22 10.52
C PHE A 19 -23.37 8.54 9.29
N LEU A 20 -22.03 8.49 9.16
CA LEU A 20 -21.37 7.84 8.04
C LEU A 20 -21.69 6.34 7.99
N GLN A 21 -21.73 5.66 9.13
CA GLN A 21 -22.12 4.26 9.22
C GLN A 21 -23.56 4.02 8.74
N LEU A 22 -24.51 4.88 9.15
CA LEU A 22 -25.88 4.84 8.65
C LEU A 22 -25.95 5.08 7.14
N MET A 23 -25.15 6.00 6.59
CA MET A 23 -25.05 6.23 5.15
C MET A 23 -24.49 5.00 4.40
N VAL A 24 -23.48 4.33 4.96
CA VAL A 24 -22.95 3.08 4.37
C VAL A 24 -24.02 1.99 4.38
N TYR A 25 -24.72 1.77 5.49
CA TYR A 25 -25.85 0.83 5.54
C TYR A 25 -26.93 1.20 4.51
N PHE A 26 -27.33 2.46 4.44
CA PHE A 26 -28.33 2.94 3.50
C PHE A 26 -27.93 2.64 2.05
N THR A 27 -26.72 3.02 1.63
CA THR A 27 -26.27 2.75 0.25
C THR A 27 -26.15 1.26 -0.07
N VAL A 28 -25.80 0.42 0.91
CA VAL A 28 -25.73 -1.04 0.74
C VAL A 28 -27.13 -1.66 0.63
N PHE A 29 -28.06 -1.31 1.53
CA PHE A 29 -29.41 -1.87 1.56
C PHE A 29 -30.29 -1.40 0.41
N PHE A 30 -30.20 -0.11 0.03
CA PHE A 30 -30.95 0.45 -1.10
C PHE A 30 -30.25 0.27 -2.45
N GLY A 31 -29.06 -0.35 -2.49
CA GLY A 31 -28.38 -0.71 -3.73
C GLY A 31 -27.90 0.48 -4.57
N ILE A 32 -27.61 1.63 -3.95
CA ILE A 32 -27.16 2.85 -4.66
C ILE A 32 -25.67 2.69 -5.03
N LEU A 33 -25.41 2.10 -6.20
CA LEU A 33 -24.09 1.56 -6.57
C LEU A 33 -22.95 2.60 -6.51
N ILE A 34 -23.11 3.76 -7.16
CA ILE A 34 -22.05 4.78 -7.21
C ILE A 34 -21.78 5.33 -5.80
N ALA A 35 -22.82 5.63 -5.03
CA ALA A 35 -22.68 6.12 -3.67
C ALA A 35 -22.06 5.06 -2.74
N ARG A 36 -22.44 3.79 -2.90
CA ARG A 36 -21.86 2.64 -2.18
C ARG A 36 -20.37 2.51 -2.45
N GLN A 37 -19.95 2.66 -3.71
CA GLN A 37 -18.53 2.59 -4.09
C GLN A 37 -17.73 3.76 -3.53
N LEU A 38 -18.20 5.00 -3.70
CA LEU A 38 -17.47 6.19 -3.24
C LEU A 38 -17.46 6.32 -1.71
N LEU A 39 -18.62 6.23 -1.06
CA LEU A 39 -18.72 6.33 0.40
C LEU A 39 -18.12 5.11 1.08
N GLY A 40 -18.36 3.91 0.56
CA GLY A 40 -17.76 2.69 1.10
C GLY A 40 -16.24 2.71 0.98
N PHE A 41 -15.69 3.12 -0.17
CA PHE A 41 -14.24 3.25 -0.32
C PHE A 41 -13.66 4.26 0.68
N PHE A 42 -14.25 5.46 0.80
CA PHE A 42 -13.80 6.42 1.79
C PHE A 42 -13.91 5.89 3.24
N TYR A 43 -15.01 5.23 3.57
CA TYR A 43 -15.26 4.68 4.90
C TYR A 43 -14.26 3.58 5.27
N PHE A 44 -14.08 2.59 4.40
CA PHE A 44 -13.24 1.42 4.68
C PHE A 44 -11.76 1.66 4.43
N THR A 45 -11.37 2.53 3.47
CA THR A 45 -9.96 2.80 3.15
C THR A 45 -9.37 3.96 3.96
N PHE A 46 -10.19 4.87 4.50
CA PHE A 46 -9.69 6.03 5.23
C PHE A 46 -10.25 6.13 6.65
N LEU A 47 -11.59 6.15 6.82
CA LEU A 47 -12.20 6.42 8.12
C LEU A 47 -11.84 5.36 9.17
N LEU A 48 -11.87 4.08 8.79
CA LEU A 48 -11.53 2.95 9.66
C LEU A 48 -10.18 3.19 10.37
N GLY A 49 -9.12 3.40 9.61
CA GLY A 49 -7.79 3.65 10.12
C GLY A 49 -7.63 5.03 10.77
N PHE A 50 -8.39 6.04 10.33
CA PHE A 50 -8.41 7.35 11.00
C PHE A 50 -8.93 7.22 12.44
N VAL A 51 -9.98 6.43 12.68
CA VAL A 51 -10.49 6.15 14.03
C VAL A 51 -9.40 5.49 14.90
N PHE A 52 -8.71 4.48 14.37
CA PHE A 52 -7.61 3.83 15.10
C PHE A 52 -6.43 4.78 15.37
N LEU A 53 -6.10 5.65 14.43
CA LEU A 53 -5.08 6.69 14.62
C LEU A 53 -5.42 7.57 15.83
N LYS A 54 -6.70 7.94 16.00
CA LYS A 54 -7.17 8.70 17.18
C LYS A 54 -7.19 7.88 18.47
N VAL A 55 -7.49 6.58 18.42
CA VAL A 55 -7.38 5.68 19.59
C VAL A 55 -5.94 5.64 20.13
N LEU A 56 -4.95 5.72 19.22
CA LEU A 56 -3.51 5.74 19.53
C LEU A 56 -2.96 7.11 19.93
N LYS A 57 -3.80 8.16 19.94
CA LYS A 57 -3.42 9.56 20.26
C LYS A 57 -2.26 10.07 19.40
N LEU A 58 -2.29 9.77 18.10
CA LEU A 58 -1.32 10.25 17.10
C LEU A 58 -1.75 11.60 16.53
N ASP A 59 -2.02 12.56 17.41
CA ASP A 59 -2.63 13.85 17.06
C ASP A 59 -1.61 14.87 16.51
N GLU A 60 -0.32 14.60 16.72
CA GLU A 60 0.76 15.50 16.32
C GLU A 60 1.15 15.42 14.84
N PHE A 61 0.49 14.56 14.08
CA PHE A 61 0.82 14.32 12.68
C PHE A 61 0.40 15.48 11.78
N SER A 62 1.20 15.71 10.75
CA SER A 62 0.82 16.55 9.62
C SER A 62 -0.37 15.93 8.88
N TRP A 63 -1.05 16.72 8.03
CA TRP A 63 -2.17 16.20 7.23
C TRP A 63 -1.74 15.01 6.35
N ALA A 64 -0.53 15.03 5.79
CA ALA A 64 -0.02 13.98 4.91
C ALA A 64 0.29 12.69 5.69
N GLU A 65 0.93 12.80 6.85
CA GLU A 65 1.14 11.66 7.75
C GLU A 65 -0.18 11.08 8.25
N THR A 66 -1.14 11.96 8.60
CA THR A 66 -2.48 11.54 9.03
C THR A 66 -3.17 10.73 7.94
N VAL A 67 -3.12 11.18 6.68
CA VAL A 67 -3.69 10.44 5.55
C VAL A 67 -2.97 9.11 5.32
N LEU A 68 -1.63 9.10 5.27
CA LEU A 68 -0.84 7.88 5.07
C LEU A 68 -1.11 6.83 6.14
N PHE A 69 -1.05 7.22 7.42
CA PHE A 69 -1.31 6.29 8.52
C PHE A 69 -2.78 5.86 8.56
N SER A 70 -3.74 6.72 8.21
CA SER A 70 -5.15 6.34 8.14
C SER A 70 -5.39 5.30 7.04
N VAL A 71 -4.81 5.48 5.86
CA VAL A 71 -4.90 4.50 4.76
C VAL A 71 -4.19 3.20 5.13
N GLY A 72 -2.96 3.29 5.62
CA GLY A 72 -2.18 2.14 6.06
C GLY A 72 -2.88 1.32 7.16
N LEU A 73 -3.35 1.98 8.21
CA LEU A 73 -4.07 1.31 9.29
C LEU A 73 -5.39 0.71 8.78
N SER A 74 -6.13 1.43 7.92
CA SER A 74 -7.35 0.89 7.31
C SER A 74 -7.09 -0.42 6.57
N VAL A 75 -6.13 -0.42 5.64
CA VAL A 75 -5.78 -1.61 4.86
C VAL A 75 -5.29 -2.75 5.76
N ALA A 76 -4.43 -2.46 6.75
CA ALA A 76 -3.95 -3.46 7.70
C ALA A 76 -5.09 -4.06 8.54
N PHE A 77 -6.01 -3.23 9.04
CA PHE A 77 -7.16 -3.69 9.82
C PHE A 77 -8.18 -4.44 8.98
N LEU A 78 -8.38 -4.09 7.70
CA LEU A 78 -9.22 -4.88 6.80
C LEU A 78 -8.63 -6.29 6.58
N VAL A 79 -7.32 -6.40 6.38
CA VAL A 79 -6.64 -7.70 6.27
C VAL A 79 -6.76 -8.49 7.57
N LEU A 80 -6.43 -7.88 8.71
CA LEU A 80 -6.48 -8.54 10.01
C LEU A 80 -7.90 -8.95 10.39
N ALA A 81 -8.88 -8.05 10.30
CA ALA A 81 -10.28 -8.35 10.58
C ALA A 81 -10.81 -9.39 9.59
N GLY A 82 -10.46 -9.30 8.31
CA GLY A 82 -10.79 -10.29 7.30
C GLY A 82 -10.30 -11.68 7.67
N LEU A 83 -9.05 -11.81 8.08
CA LEU A 83 -8.48 -13.08 8.55
C LEU A 83 -9.24 -13.59 9.79
N LEU A 84 -9.48 -12.75 10.80
CA LEU A 84 -10.19 -13.15 12.00
C LEU A 84 -11.63 -13.60 11.70
N ILE A 85 -12.34 -12.88 10.82
CA ILE A 85 -13.69 -13.26 10.37
C ILE A 85 -13.64 -14.59 9.64
N ASN A 86 -12.65 -14.79 8.75
CA ASN A 86 -12.45 -16.02 8.00
C ASN A 86 -12.25 -17.23 8.92
N GLU A 87 -11.28 -17.13 9.83
CA GLU A 87 -10.88 -18.24 10.70
C GLU A 87 -11.89 -18.51 11.82
N PHE A 88 -12.57 -17.50 12.37
CA PHE A 88 -13.47 -17.69 13.50
C PHE A 88 -14.95 -17.74 13.11
N GLY A 89 -15.30 -17.48 11.85
CA GLY A 89 -16.69 -17.48 11.39
C GLY A 89 -17.40 -18.83 11.58
N PHE A 90 -16.66 -19.95 11.47
CA PHE A 90 -17.22 -21.29 11.67
C PHE A 90 -17.74 -21.51 13.10
N LEU A 91 -17.14 -20.86 14.12
CA LEU A 91 -17.57 -20.96 15.52
C LEU A 91 -19.00 -20.42 15.72
N PHE A 92 -19.45 -19.56 14.80
CA PHE A 92 -20.80 -19.00 14.77
C PHE A 92 -21.71 -19.68 13.73
N GLY A 93 -21.28 -20.80 13.15
CA GLY A 93 -22.01 -21.52 12.10
C GLY A 93 -22.03 -20.81 10.75
N ILE A 94 -21.13 -19.84 10.51
CA ILE A 94 -21.07 -19.07 9.27
C ILE A 94 -20.16 -19.78 8.26
N SER A 95 -20.76 -20.41 7.25
CA SER A 95 -20.02 -21.14 6.19
C SER A 95 -19.36 -20.22 5.14
N ARG A 96 -19.86 -18.98 4.99
CA ARG A 96 -19.32 -17.96 4.08
C ARG A 96 -18.91 -16.72 4.87
N PRO A 97 -17.82 -16.79 5.66
CA PRO A 97 -17.46 -15.75 6.62
C PRO A 97 -17.15 -14.41 5.97
N LEU A 98 -16.58 -14.38 4.76
CA LEU A 98 -16.29 -13.13 4.05
C LEU A 98 -17.49 -12.60 3.26
N SER A 99 -18.70 -13.11 3.48
CA SER A 99 -19.90 -12.57 2.83
C SER A 99 -20.29 -11.19 3.38
N LEU A 100 -21.23 -10.53 2.70
CA LEU A 100 -21.59 -9.13 2.99
C LEU A 100 -22.02 -8.91 4.45
N ILE A 101 -22.86 -9.77 5.00
CA ILE A 101 -23.47 -9.56 6.33
C ILE A 101 -22.41 -9.65 7.44
N PRO A 102 -21.60 -10.73 7.55
CA PRO A 102 -20.56 -10.79 8.58
C PRO A 102 -19.56 -9.64 8.48
N LEU A 103 -19.09 -9.30 7.26
CA LEU A 103 -18.17 -8.18 7.05
C LEU A 103 -18.77 -6.86 7.52
N MET A 104 -20.02 -6.57 7.13
CA MET A 104 -20.72 -5.36 7.53
C MET A 104 -20.91 -5.29 9.05
N ILE A 105 -21.27 -6.39 9.72
CA ILE A 105 -21.45 -6.40 11.18
C ILE A 105 -20.12 -6.12 11.87
N VAL A 106 -19.08 -6.90 11.56
CA VAL A 106 -17.80 -6.84 12.30
C VAL A 106 -17.07 -5.53 12.03
N LEU A 107 -16.93 -5.10 10.77
CA LEU A 107 -16.16 -3.89 10.45
C LEU A 107 -16.82 -2.62 10.99
N ASN A 108 -18.15 -2.49 10.85
CA ASN A 108 -18.84 -1.33 11.40
C ASN A 108 -18.85 -1.35 12.95
N SER A 109 -18.89 -2.53 13.57
CA SER A 109 -18.74 -2.65 15.03
C SER A 109 -17.35 -2.20 15.48
N LEU A 110 -16.29 -2.58 14.76
CA LEU A 110 -14.92 -2.12 15.04
C LEU A 110 -14.78 -0.60 14.94
N VAL A 111 -15.34 0.02 13.89
CA VAL A 111 -15.34 1.48 13.74
C VAL A 111 -16.10 2.16 14.88
N LEU A 112 -17.29 1.66 15.22
CA LEU A 112 -18.11 2.22 16.29
C LEU A 112 -17.42 2.09 17.65
N MET A 113 -16.89 0.91 17.98
CA MET A 113 -16.11 0.68 19.20
C MET A 113 -14.91 1.61 19.28
N GLY A 114 -14.17 1.76 18.18
CA GLY A 114 -13.07 2.72 18.08
C GLY A 114 -13.53 4.17 18.33
N GLY A 115 -14.65 4.58 17.73
CA GLY A 115 -15.24 5.90 17.93
C GLY A 115 -15.64 6.16 19.38
N VAL A 116 -16.26 5.17 20.03
CA VAL A 116 -16.63 5.22 21.46
C VAL A 116 -15.38 5.29 22.34
N LEU A 117 -14.33 4.52 22.03
CA LEU A 117 -13.06 4.60 22.75
C LEU A 117 -12.42 5.99 22.64
N VAL A 118 -12.45 6.61 21.45
CA VAL A 118 -11.97 8.00 21.26
C VAL A 118 -12.78 8.97 22.11
N TYR A 119 -14.11 8.82 22.16
CA TYR A 119 -14.99 9.66 22.98
C TYR A 119 -14.64 9.62 24.48
N PHE A 120 -14.24 8.45 25.01
CA PHE A 120 -13.82 8.31 26.40
C PHE A 120 -12.39 8.78 26.67
N LYS A 121 -11.47 8.69 25.69
CA LYS A 121 -10.04 8.97 25.89
C LYS A 121 -9.63 10.44 25.70
N SER A 122 -10.42 11.22 24.97
CA SER A 122 -10.03 12.56 24.50
C SER A 122 -11.06 13.60 24.90
N GLU A 123 -10.60 14.80 25.29
CA GLU A 123 -11.47 15.95 25.55
C GLU A 123 -11.98 16.58 24.26
N ASP A 124 -11.06 16.82 23.31
CA ASP A 124 -11.33 17.22 21.94
C ASP A 124 -10.58 16.29 20.97
N VAL A 125 -11.11 16.15 19.76
CA VAL A 125 -10.48 15.39 18.67
C VAL A 125 -9.76 16.37 17.75
N GLU A 126 -8.44 16.37 17.78
CA GLU A 126 -7.65 17.12 16.82
C GLU A 126 -7.64 16.35 15.49
N VAL A 127 -8.08 16.96 14.39
CA VAL A 127 -8.16 16.26 13.10
C VAL A 127 -6.76 16.03 12.53
N TRP A 128 -5.97 17.10 12.43
CA TRP A 128 -4.54 17.10 12.14
C TRP A 128 -3.94 18.45 12.55
N LYS A 129 -2.60 18.56 12.62
CA LYS A 129 -1.95 19.87 12.76
C LYS A 129 -2.02 20.64 11.44
N SER A 130 -2.77 21.74 11.43
CA SER A 130 -2.80 22.64 10.28
C SER A 130 -1.58 23.56 10.32
N GLU A 131 -0.68 23.44 9.34
CA GLU A 131 0.20 24.55 9.02
C GLU A 131 -0.65 25.65 8.35
N SER A 132 -0.30 26.93 8.54
CA SER A 132 -0.97 28.02 7.81
C SER A 132 -0.75 27.82 6.32
N VAL A 133 -1.76 27.29 5.61
CA VAL A 133 -1.70 27.15 4.15
C VAL A 133 -1.79 28.56 3.59
N LYS A 134 -0.66 29.13 3.16
CA LYS A 134 -0.72 30.26 2.22
C LYS A 134 -1.49 29.76 1.01
N LYS A 135 -2.67 30.33 0.75
CA LYS A 135 -3.52 29.96 -0.38
C LYS A 135 -2.72 30.13 -1.67
N SER A 136 -2.21 29.02 -2.22
CA SER A 136 -1.84 28.98 -3.63
C SER A 136 -3.04 28.44 -4.40
N HIS A 137 -3.76 29.34 -5.05
CA HIS A 137 -4.89 28.97 -5.92
C HIS A 137 -4.42 28.08 -7.08
N PHE A 138 -3.15 28.20 -7.50
CA PHE A 138 -2.59 27.41 -8.59
C PHE A 138 -2.24 25.96 -8.21
N GLY A 139 -2.09 25.66 -6.91
CA GLY A 139 -1.86 24.28 -6.46
C GLY A 139 -3.03 23.35 -6.77
N LEU A 140 -4.22 23.89 -6.99
CA LEU A 140 -5.42 23.13 -7.39
C LEU A 140 -5.35 22.60 -8.83
N LEU A 141 -4.47 23.15 -9.69
CA LEU A 141 -4.30 22.67 -11.07
C LEU A 141 -3.84 21.21 -11.13
N PHE A 142 -3.20 20.71 -10.07
CA PHE A 142 -2.82 19.30 -9.96
C PHE A 142 -4.04 18.36 -9.91
N LEU A 143 -5.22 18.83 -9.49
CA LEU A 143 -6.46 18.03 -9.54
C LEU A 143 -6.89 17.68 -10.97
N CYS A 144 -6.52 18.51 -11.93
CA CYS A 144 -6.85 18.28 -13.34
C CYS A 144 -6.09 17.06 -13.90
N LEU A 145 -4.93 16.69 -13.31
CA LEU A 145 -4.09 15.62 -13.82
C LEU A 145 -4.75 14.24 -13.73
N PRO A 146 -5.25 13.77 -12.56
CA PRO A 146 -6.01 12.52 -12.50
C PRO A 146 -7.24 12.50 -13.42
N ILE A 147 -7.97 13.61 -13.51
CA ILE A 147 -9.17 13.71 -14.36
C ILE A 147 -8.79 13.52 -15.83
N LEU A 148 -7.76 14.24 -16.29
CA LEU A 148 -7.26 14.14 -17.66
C LEU A 148 -6.70 12.75 -17.97
N SER A 149 -6.05 12.11 -16.99
CA SER A 149 -5.57 10.73 -17.10
C SER A 149 -6.72 9.73 -17.28
N ILE A 150 -7.76 9.81 -16.45
CA ILE A 150 -8.94 8.92 -16.54
C ILE A 150 -9.66 9.13 -17.88
N VAL A 151 -9.99 10.39 -18.21
CA VAL A 151 -10.70 10.72 -19.46
C VAL A 151 -9.86 10.35 -20.68
N GLY A 152 -8.55 10.62 -20.66
CA GLY A 152 -7.64 10.29 -21.74
C GLY A 152 -7.48 8.78 -21.95
N ALA A 153 -7.40 8.00 -20.88
CA ALA A 153 -7.31 6.54 -20.97
C ALA A 153 -8.60 5.93 -21.54
N MET A 154 -9.76 6.43 -21.12
CA MET A 154 -11.04 6.05 -21.72
C MET A 154 -11.13 6.47 -23.19
N TYR A 155 -10.60 7.64 -23.55
CA TYR A 155 -10.58 8.13 -24.93
C TYR A 155 -9.71 7.25 -25.83
N VAL A 156 -8.56 6.77 -25.35
CA VAL A 156 -7.76 5.78 -26.06
C VAL A 156 -8.54 4.48 -26.25
N ASN A 157 -9.21 4.00 -25.20
CA ASN A 157 -9.93 2.75 -25.25
C ASN A 157 -11.04 2.74 -26.31
N VAL A 158 -11.75 3.86 -26.48
CA VAL A 158 -12.88 4.00 -27.39
C VAL A 158 -12.46 4.43 -28.80
N TYR A 159 -11.53 5.39 -28.90
CA TYR A 159 -11.21 6.07 -30.17
C TYR A 159 -9.78 5.80 -30.68
N GLY A 160 -8.95 5.08 -29.94
CA GLY A 160 -7.56 4.75 -30.32
C GLY A 160 -6.57 5.93 -30.28
N SER A 161 -7.01 7.11 -29.85
CA SER A 161 -6.17 8.32 -29.84
C SER A 161 -5.60 8.60 -28.45
N ASN A 162 -4.28 8.75 -28.36
CA ASN A 162 -3.55 9.03 -27.12
C ASN A 162 -3.23 10.51 -26.88
N LEU A 163 -3.82 11.43 -27.67
CA LEU A 163 -3.51 12.86 -27.62
C LEU A 163 -3.68 13.47 -26.22
N LEU A 164 -4.78 13.14 -25.53
CA LEU A 164 -5.06 13.63 -24.19
C LEU A 164 -4.02 13.14 -23.16
N LEU A 165 -3.55 11.90 -23.30
CA LEU A 165 -2.53 11.34 -22.42
C LEU A 165 -1.16 11.95 -22.69
N LEU A 166 -0.80 12.20 -23.94
CA LEU A 166 0.42 12.92 -24.29
C LEU A 166 0.41 14.34 -23.71
N PHE A 167 -0.71 15.06 -23.84
CA PHE A 167 -0.88 16.36 -23.20
C PHE A 167 -0.75 16.28 -21.68
N MET A 168 -1.30 15.24 -21.05
CA MET A 168 -1.20 15.01 -19.61
C MET A 168 0.25 14.81 -19.14
N ILE A 169 1.07 14.03 -19.86
CA ILE A 169 2.50 13.84 -19.54
C ILE A 169 3.29 15.15 -19.66
N ILE A 170 3.02 15.95 -20.70
CA ILE A 170 3.61 17.28 -20.87
C ILE A 170 3.17 18.19 -19.70
N ALA A 171 1.88 18.17 -19.34
CA ALA A 171 1.35 18.95 -18.24
C ALA A 171 1.98 18.57 -16.89
N ILE A 172 2.17 17.28 -16.61
CA ILE A 172 2.92 16.81 -15.42
C ILE A 172 4.31 17.43 -15.39
N SER A 173 5.04 17.34 -16.50
CA SER A 173 6.42 17.83 -16.60
C SER A 173 6.51 19.34 -16.36
N VAL A 174 5.64 20.12 -17.02
CA VAL A 174 5.57 21.57 -16.87
C VAL A 174 5.16 21.97 -15.44
N LEU A 175 4.09 21.37 -14.90
CA LEU A 175 3.61 21.67 -13.54
C LEU A 175 4.65 21.30 -12.48
N PHE A 176 5.38 20.21 -12.67
CA PHE A 176 6.49 19.83 -11.80
C PHE A 176 7.61 20.87 -11.83
N ILE A 177 8.12 21.22 -13.03
CA ILE A 177 9.20 22.21 -13.18
C ILE A 177 8.79 23.56 -12.57
N VAL A 178 7.60 24.08 -12.92
CA VAL A 178 7.10 25.35 -12.39
C VAL A 178 6.88 25.28 -10.87
N GLY A 179 6.36 24.16 -10.36
CA GLY A 179 6.14 23.95 -8.93
C GLY A 179 7.43 23.86 -8.10
N VAL A 180 8.52 23.34 -8.70
CA VAL A 180 9.84 23.27 -8.07
C VAL A 180 10.57 24.63 -8.11
N LEU A 181 10.42 25.39 -9.20
CA LEU A 181 11.11 26.67 -9.39
C LEU A 181 10.39 27.84 -8.70
N SER A 182 9.05 27.83 -8.62
CA SER A 182 8.25 28.95 -8.12
C SER A 182 7.50 28.61 -6.84
N LYS A 183 8.00 29.12 -5.70
CA LYS A 183 7.30 29.05 -4.40
C LYS A 183 5.95 29.81 -4.40
N LYS A 184 5.77 30.76 -5.32
CA LYS A 184 4.49 31.47 -5.52
C LYS A 184 3.45 30.56 -6.16
N PHE A 185 3.89 29.69 -7.08
CA PHE A 185 3.02 28.73 -7.75
C PHE A 185 2.70 27.53 -6.86
N LEU A 186 3.71 26.90 -6.25
CA LEU A 186 3.51 25.75 -5.39
C LEU A 186 4.23 25.96 -4.05
N SER A 187 3.44 26.19 -3.01
CA SER A 187 3.95 26.21 -1.64
C SER A 187 4.47 24.84 -1.25
N SER A 188 5.55 24.78 -0.47
CA SER A 188 6.12 23.51 0.02
C SER A 188 5.14 22.64 0.80
N ASN A 189 4.06 23.22 1.31
CA ASN A 189 3.02 22.50 2.05
C ASN A 189 2.06 21.74 1.12
N LEU A 190 2.08 22.05 -0.18
CA LEU A 190 1.30 21.38 -1.22
C LEU A 190 2.14 20.39 -2.03
N TYR A 191 3.45 20.24 -1.78
CA TYR A 191 4.26 19.17 -2.39
C TYR A 191 3.72 17.76 -2.15
N PRO A 192 3.27 17.39 -0.93
CA PRO A 192 2.69 16.07 -0.73
C PRO A 192 1.41 15.87 -1.56
N PHE A 193 0.60 16.92 -1.71
CA PHE A 193 -0.62 16.89 -2.52
C PHE A 193 -0.30 16.74 -4.02
N ALA A 194 0.63 17.55 -4.53
CA ALA A 194 1.09 17.46 -5.91
C ALA A 194 1.69 16.08 -6.23
N ALA A 195 2.50 15.51 -5.33
CA ALA A 195 3.08 14.19 -5.50
C ALA A 195 1.99 13.11 -5.62
N LEU A 196 0.98 13.15 -4.75
CA LEU A 196 -0.15 12.21 -4.81
C LEU A 196 -0.95 12.35 -6.12
N MET A 197 -1.23 13.57 -6.56
CA MET A 197 -1.99 13.79 -7.81
C MET A 197 -1.21 13.34 -9.05
N ILE A 198 0.11 13.57 -9.09
CA ILE A 198 0.98 13.07 -10.15
C ILE A 198 1.00 11.54 -10.14
N ALA A 199 1.16 10.91 -8.96
CA ALA A 199 1.16 9.46 -8.82
C ALA A 199 -0.14 8.84 -9.37
N ILE A 200 -1.30 9.35 -8.96
CA ILE A 200 -2.60 8.87 -9.44
C ILE A 200 -2.72 9.05 -10.95
N ALA A 201 -2.34 10.22 -11.48
CA ALA A 201 -2.41 10.48 -12.92
C ALA A 201 -1.52 9.52 -13.71
N LEU A 202 -0.29 9.27 -13.25
CA LEU A 202 0.62 8.34 -13.90
C LEU A 202 0.12 6.89 -13.81
N LEU A 203 -0.43 6.45 -12.68
CA LEU A 203 -0.90 5.07 -12.56
C LEU A 203 -2.16 4.80 -13.40
N TYR A 204 -3.10 5.75 -13.41
CA TYR A 204 -4.36 5.58 -14.15
C TYR A 204 -4.24 5.73 -15.66
N HIS A 205 -3.22 6.40 -16.18
CA HIS A 205 -3.09 6.56 -17.63
C HIS A 205 -2.82 5.22 -18.32
N SER A 206 -2.05 4.36 -17.65
CA SER A 206 -1.72 3.01 -18.12
C SER A 206 -2.76 2.00 -17.66
N SER A 207 -3.21 2.07 -16.40
CA SER A 207 -4.12 1.04 -15.86
C SER A 207 -5.49 1.06 -16.54
N LEU A 208 -5.99 2.24 -16.92
CA LEU A 208 -7.35 2.40 -17.45
C LEU A 208 -7.45 2.37 -18.98
N ILE A 209 -6.33 2.14 -19.69
CA ILE A 209 -6.26 2.21 -21.17
C ILE A 209 -7.01 1.05 -21.87
N SER A 210 -7.17 -0.07 -21.18
CA SER A 210 -7.85 -1.28 -21.67
C SER A 210 -9.10 -1.59 -20.84
N ASN A 211 -10.08 -2.32 -21.38
CA ASN A 211 -11.17 -2.88 -20.58
C ASN A 211 -10.73 -4.07 -19.71
N TYR A 212 -9.55 -4.62 -19.98
CA TYR A 212 -8.99 -5.77 -19.28
C TYR A 212 -7.79 -5.35 -18.42
N ILE A 213 -7.46 -6.21 -17.45
CA ILE A 213 -6.20 -6.10 -16.71
C ILE A 213 -5.05 -6.35 -17.70
N ILE A 214 -4.11 -5.42 -17.77
CA ILE A 214 -2.90 -5.58 -18.59
C ILE A 214 -1.85 -6.23 -17.70
N PRO A 215 -1.38 -7.45 -18.02
CA PRO A 215 -0.47 -8.17 -17.14
C PRO A 215 0.98 -7.69 -17.23
N PHE A 216 1.37 -7.01 -18.30
CA PHE A 216 2.77 -6.61 -18.55
C PHE A 216 3.77 -7.79 -18.39
N GLY A 217 3.34 -9.02 -18.71
CA GLY A 217 4.17 -10.22 -18.57
C GLY A 217 4.48 -10.64 -17.12
N SER A 218 3.70 -10.16 -16.15
CA SER A 218 3.94 -10.36 -14.72
C SER A 218 2.88 -11.24 -14.04
N ASP A 219 2.79 -11.18 -12.71
CA ASP A 219 2.11 -12.17 -11.88
C ASP A 219 0.59 -12.00 -11.76
N VAL A 220 0.05 -10.85 -12.14
CA VAL A 220 -1.36 -10.51 -11.93
C VAL A 220 -2.37 -11.57 -12.38
N PRO A 221 -2.17 -12.39 -13.43
CA PRO A 221 -3.13 -13.45 -13.76
C PRO A 221 -3.30 -14.47 -12.63
N GLY A 222 -2.20 -14.87 -11.98
CA GLY A 222 -2.23 -15.80 -10.85
C GLY A 222 -2.81 -15.15 -9.59
N GLU A 223 -2.51 -13.87 -9.36
CA GLU A 223 -3.08 -13.10 -8.25
C GLU A 223 -4.60 -12.94 -8.40
N TYR A 224 -5.06 -12.59 -9.62
CA TYR A 224 -6.46 -12.45 -9.95
C TYR A 224 -7.22 -13.78 -9.81
N PHE A 225 -6.61 -14.89 -10.24
CA PHE A 225 -7.20 -16.21 -10.07
C PHE A 225 -7.48 -16.53 -8.58
N LEU A 226 -6.49 -16.36 -7.71
CA LEU A 226 -6.64 -16.66 -6.27
C LEU A 226 -7.63 -15.72 -5.58
N PHE A 227 -7.65 -14.45 -5.98
CA PHE A 227 -8.70 -13.52 -5.59
C PHE A 227 -10.09 -14.09 -5.95
N ARG A 228 -10.32 -14.47 -7.21
CA ARG A 228 -11.62 -14.98 -7.68
C ARG A 228 -12.04 -16.26 -6.97
N VAL A 229 -11.09 -17.13 -6.62
CA VAL A 229 -11.37 -18.32 -5.79
C VAL A 229 -11.85 -17.92 -4.40
N THR A 230 -11.17 -16.96 -3.76
CA THR A 230 -11.53 -16.47 -2.42
C THR A 230 -12.90 -15.75 -2.43
N GLU A 231 -13.12 -14.91 -3.44
CA GLU A 231 -14.35 -14.15 -3.65
C GLU A 231 -15.55 -15.08 -3.91
N GLY A 232 -15.40 -16.05 -4.82
CA GLY A 232 -16.47 -16.99 -5.17
C GLY A 232 -16.90 -17.89 -4.01
N ASN A 233 -15.95 -18.24 -3.15
CA ASN A 233 -16.23 -19.02 -1.94
C ASN A 233 -16.66 -18.14 -0.75
N ALA A 234 -16.41 -16.83 -0.80
CA ALA A 234 -16.49 -15.92 0.36
C ALA A 234 -15.78 -16.50 1.59
N HIS A 235 -14.65 -17.18 1.33
CA HIS A 235 -13.83 -17.90 2.29
C HIS A 235 -12.44 -18.08 1.69
N TRP A 236 -11.41 -17.71 2.45
CA TRP A 236 -10.03 -17.97 2.12
C TRP A 236 -9.59 -19.29 2.77
N SER A 237 -8.94 -20.16 2.00
CA SER A 237 -8.36 -21.39 2.51
C SER A 237 -6.86 -21.23 2.69
N SER A 238 -6.36 -21.53 3.89
CA SER A 238 -4.93 -21.61 4.18
C SER A 238 -4.27 -22.85 3.56
N VAL A 239 -5.06 -23.79 3.03
CA VAL A 239 -4.59 -24.98 2.32
C VAL A 239 -5.04 -24.90 0.87
N LEU A 240 -4.07 -24.94 -0.05
CA LEU A 240 -4.35 -25.08 -1.48
C LEU A 240 -4.27 -26.57 -1.87
N PRO A 241 -5.17 -27.05 -2.74
CA PRO A 241 -5.00 -28.36 -3.35
C PRO A 241 -3.61 -28.52 -4.02
N SER A 242 -3.00 -29.69 -3.85
CA SER A 242 -1.62 -29.97 -4.28
C SER A 242 -1.37 -29.75 -5.77
N PHE A 243 -2.39 -29.90 -6.61
CA PHE A 243 -2.28 -29.71 -8.07
C PHE A 243 -2.02 -28.26 -8.49
N PHE A 244 -2.23 -27.27 -7.62
CA PHE A 244 -1.96 -25.85 -7.94
C PHE A 244 -0.47 -25.48 -7.85
N GLY A 245 0.37 -26.34 -7.28
CA GLY A 245 1.82 -26.15 -7.22
C GLY A 245 2.29 -25.02 -6.29
N VAL A 246 3.62 -24.97 -6.10
CA VAL A 246 4.29 -24.04 -5.16
C VAL A 246 4.12 -22.57 -5.56
N GLY A 247 4.07 -22.29 -6.88
CA GLY A 247 3.90 -20.93 -7.40
C GLY A 247 2.64 -20.23 -6.89
N LEU A 248 1.47 -20.88 -7.05
CA LEU A 248 0.20 -20.37 -6.53
C LEU A 248 0.12 -20.48 -5.00
N GLY A 249 0.76 -21.48 -4.40
CA GLY A 249 0.88 -21.59 -2.94
C GLY A 249 1.48 -20.33 -2.30
N ARG A 250 2.56 -19.80 -2.89
CA ARG A 250 3.19 -18.53 -2.45
C ARG A 250 2.21 -17.36 -2.51
N TYR A 251 1.51 -17.22 -3.63
CA TYR A 251 0.54 -16.13 -3.82
C TYR A 251 -0.64 -16.27 -2.86
N ASN A 252 -1.09 -17.49 -2.56
CA ASN A 252 -2.22 -17.70 -1.66
C ASN A 252 -1.93 -17.29 -0.21
N THR A 253 -0.66 -17.31 0.22
CA THR A 253 -0.27 -16.78 1.55
C THR A 253 -0.37 -15.26 1.65
N MET A 254 -0.60 -14.55 0.54
CA MET A 254 -0.67 -13.10 0.48
C MET A 254 -2.12 -12.61 0.59
N LEU A 255 -2.55 -12.29 1.81
CA LEU A 255 -3.90 -11.79 2.10
C LEU A 255 -4.23 -10.47 1.39
N SER A 256 -3.21 -9.70 0.99
CA SER A 256 -3.38 -8.48 0.19
C SER A 256 -3.98 -8.71 -1.18
N ILE A 257 -3.87 -9.92 -1.74
CA ILE A 257 -4.44 -10.30 -3.05
C ILE A 257 -5.54 -11.35 -2.95
N THR A 258 -5.86 -11.85 -1.76
CA THR A 258 -6.98 -12.79 -1.56
C THR A 258 -8.09 -12.14 -0.73
N VAL A 259 -7.87 -11.94 0.56
CA VAL A 259 -8.87 -11.44 1.51
C VAL A 259 -9.17 -9.95 1.30
N LEU A 260 -8.15 -9.10 1.18
CA LEU A 260 -8.34 -7.66 0.98
C LEU A 260 -9.21 -7.32 -0.24
N PRO A 261 -8.89 -7.82 -1.45
CA PRO A 261 -9.73 -7.56 -2.63
C PRO A 261 -11.12 -8.17 -2.52
N THR A 262 -11.27 -9.33 -1.86
CA THR A 262 -12.57 -9.95 -1.58
C THR A 262 -13.46 -9.04 -0.74
N ILE A 263 -12.90 -8.45 0.32
CA ILE A 263 -13.62 -7.50 1.19
C ILE A 263 -14.09 -6.30 0.37
N TYR A 264 -13.21 -5.67 -0.41
CA TYR A 264 -13.60 -4.50 -1.21
C TYR A 264 -14.63 -4.86 -2.29
N SER A 265 -14.46 -5.98 -2.99
CA SER A 265 -15.42 -6.43 -4.01
C SER A 265 -16.82 -6.59 -3.39
N ILE A 266 -16.91 -7.31 -2.27
CA ILE A 266 -18.18 -7.60 -1.59
C ILE A 266 -18.80 -6.34 -0.97
N LEU A 267 -18.01 -5.51 -0.28
CA LEU A 267 -18.52 -4.32 0.38
C LEU A 267 -18.92 -3.23 -0.61
N LEU A 268 -18.13 -3.00 -1.66
CA LEU A 268 -18.37 -1.93 -2.63
C LEU A 268 -19.25 -2.37 -3.81
N LYS A 269 -19.44 -3.68 -4.00
CA LYS A 269 -20.07 -4.26 -5.20
C LYS A 269 -19.40 -3.77 -6.48
N ILE A 270 -18.07 -3.74 -6.46
CA ILE A 270 -17.24 -3.38 -7.62
C ILE A 270 -16.87 -4.66 -8.37
N ASP A 271 -16.86 -4.61 -9.70
CA ASP A 271 -16.41 -5.74 -10.50
C ASP A 271 -14.91 -6.03 -10.22
N SER A 272 -14.59 -7.31 -10.21
CA SER A 272 -13.26 -7.86 -9.96
C SER A 272 -12.16 -7.21 -10.81
N THR A 273 -12.42 -6.97 -12.10
CA THR A 273 -11.45 -6.34 -13.03
C THR A 273 -11.18 -4.90 -12.63
N TRP A 274 -12.26 -4.15 -12.35
CA TRP A 274 -12.16 -2.75 -11.97
C TRP A 274 -11.55 -2.55 -10.60
N MET A 275 -11.70 -3.53 -9.71
CA MET A 275 -11.00 -3.53 -8.43
C MET A 275 -9.48 -3.59 -8.64
N PHE A 276 -8.96 -4.46 -9.52
CA PHE A 276 -7.53 -4.50 -9.85
C PHE A 276 -7.04 -3.22 -10.55
N LYS A 277 -7.86 -2.60 -11.40
CA LYS A 277 -7.49 -1.43 -12.20
C LYS A 277 -7.60 -0.08 -11.46
N LEU A 278 -8.45 0.00 -10.43
CA LEU A 278 -8.69 1.25 -9.68
C LEU A 278 -8.08 1.19 -8.29
N LEU A 279 -8.41 0.15 -7.52
CA LEU A 279 -8.13 0.13 -6.09
C LEU A 279 -6.64 -0.01 -5.79
N PHE A 280 -5.99 -1.04 -6.36
CA PHE A 280 -4.57 -1.28 -6.10
C PHE A 280 -3.69 -0.12 -6.56
N PRO A 281 -3.83 0.44 -7.78
CA PRO A 281 -3.04 1.59 -8.19
C PRO A 281 -3.33 2.83 -7.32
N LEU A 282 -4.58 3.04 -6.88
CA LEU A 282 -4.89 4.16 -5.99
C LEU A 282 -4.22 4.02 -4.62
N ILE A 283 -4.20 2.82 -4.04
CA ILE A 283 -3.49 2.54 -2.79
C ILE A 283 -1.97 2.71 -3.01
N PHE A 284 -1.44 2.25 -4.15
CA PHE A 284 -0.04 2.40 -4.51
C PHE A 284 0.40 3.86 -4.67
N ALA A 285 -0.49 4.75 -5.10
CA ALA A 285 -0.20 6.18 -5.21
C ALA A 285 0.21 6.83 -3.87
N PHE A 286 -0.07 6.20 -2.74
CA PHE A 286 0.40 6.64 -1.42
C PHE A 286 1.88 6.29 -1.15
N VAL A 287 2.49 5.35 -1.86
CA VAL A 287 3.91 4.99 -1.73
C VAL A 287 4.84 6.19 -1.99
N PRO A 288 4.77 6.90 -3.13
CA PRO A 288 5.62 8.07 -3.36
C PRO A 288 5.35 9.22 -2.37
N LEU A 289 4.11 9.34 -1.87
CA LEU A 289 3.79 10.28 -0.80
C LEU A 289 4.49 9.89 0.52
N GLY A 290 4.51 8.60 0.87
CA GLY A 290 5.25 8.11 2.02
C GLY A 290 6.77 8.28 1.88
N LEU A 291 7.33 8.01 0.69
CA LEU A 291 8.74 8.25 0.40
C LEU A 291 9.11 9.72 0.53
N TYR A 292 8.26 10.63 0.02
CA TYR A 292 8.41 12.07 0.26
C TYR A 292 8.50 12.39 1.77
N GLN A 293 7.61 11.80 2.58
CA GLN A 293 7.59 12.01 4.04
C GLN A 293 8.86 11.46 4.72
N VAL A 294 9.38 10.31 4.28
CA VAL A 294 10.65 9.76 4.78
C VAL A 294 11.80 10.69 4.40
N TRP A 295 11.93 11.05 3.12
CA TRP A 295 13.09 11.79 2.63
C TRP A 295 13.16 13.22 3.15
N GLN A 296 12.03 13.90 3.38
CA GLN A 296 12.07 15.25 3.96
C GLN A 296 12.65 15.31 5.39
N THR A 297 12.85 14.16 6.05
CA THR A 297 13.54 14.10 7.35
C THR A 297 15.07 14.16 7.20
N TYR A 298 15.59 13.90 6.01
CA TYR A 298 17.02 13.89 5.68
C TYR A 298 17.43 15.04 4.75
N VAL A 299 16.53 15.46 3.85
CA VAL A 299 16.75 16.53 2.89
C VAL A 299 15.65 17.60 2.98
N SER A 300 15.83 18.76 2.35
CA SER A 300 14.79 19.80 2.36
C SER A 300 13.51 19.34 1.65
N LYS A 301 12.34 19.90 2.03
CA LYS A 301 11.02 19.61 1.40
C LYS A 301 11.07 19.64 -0.13
N LYS A 302 11.84 20.58 -0.71
CA LYS A 302 12.01 20.70 -2.17
C LYS A 302 12.75 19.49 -2.76
N TYR A 303 13.86 19.07 -2.16
CA TYR A 303 14.63 17.93 -2.66
C TYR A 303 13.90 16.62 -2.44
N ALA A 304 13.17 16.46 -1.33
CA ALA A 304 12.29 15.31 -1.13
C ALA A 304 11.21 15.19 -2.21
N PHE A 305 10.62 16.33 -2.64
CA PHE A 305 9.65 16.35 -3.74
C PHE A 305 10.29 15.97 -5.08
N ILE A 306 11.50 16.46 -5.37
CA ILE A 306 12.25 16.08 -6.57
C ILE A 306 12.58 14.58 -6.56
N SER A 307 13.02 14.03 -5.42
CA SER A 307 13.29 12.59 -5.28
C SER A 307 12.03 11.74 -5.47
N ALA A 308 10.88 12.17 -4.93
CA ALA A 308 9.59 11.50 -5.13
C ALA A 308 9.16 11.53 -6.59
N PHE A 309 9.36 12.66 -7.27
CA PHE A 309 9.11 12.75 -8.70
C PHE A 309 10.02 11.82 -9.52
N LEU A 310 11.32 11.74 -9.18
CA LEU A 310 12.25 10.84 -9.85
C LEU A 310 11.80 9.37 -9.74
N PHE A 311 11.36 8.94 -8.55
CA PHE A 311 10.79 7.60 -8.35
C PHE A 311 9.57 7.35 -9.24
N MET A 312 8.64 8.32 -9.31
CA MET A 312 7.43 8.20 -10.14
C MET A 312 7.72 8.29 -11.65
N ALA A 313 8.82 8.92 -12.06
CA ALA A 313 9.21 9.08 -13.46
C ALA A 313 9.83 7.80 -14.05
N LEU A 314 10.17 6.80 -13.22
CA LEU A 314 10.65 5.51 -13.69
C LEU A 314 9.51 4.75 -14.38
N PHE A 315 9.77 4.23 -15.58
CA PHE A 315 8.79 3.49 -16.38
C PHE A 315 8.13 2.35 -15.58
N THR A 316 8.90 1.60 -14.79
CA THR A 316 8.43 0.53 -13.90
C THR A 316 7.28 0.98 -13.00
N PHE A 317 7.30 2.23 -12.48
CA PHE A 317 6.29 2.74 -11.55
C PHE A 317 4.88 2.72 -12.13
N TYR A 318 4.71 3.11 -13.40
CA TYR A 318 3.41 3.25 -14.04
C TYR A 318 3.13 2.21 -15.13
N THR A 319 3.96 1.15 -15.22
CA THR A 319 3.73 0.02 -16.14
C THR A 319 3.86 -1.32 -15.42
N GLU A 320 5.07 -1.81 -15.18
CA GLU A 320 5.34 -3.12 -14.57
C GLU A 320 4.64 -3.29 -13.21
N MET A 321 4.68 -2.25 -12.35
CA MET A 321 4.01 -2.30 -11.05
C MET A 321 2.52 -2.60 -11.17
N LEU A 322 1.86 -2.19 -12.25
CA LEU A 322 0.42 -2.44 -12.49
C LEU A 322 0.06 -3.92 -12.61
N GLY A 323 1.04 -4.79 -12.90
CA GLY A 323 0.86 -6.24 -12.90
C GLY A 323 1.37 -6.95 -11.63
N LEU A 324 1.81 -6.19 -10.61
CA LEU A 324 2.39 -6.71 -9.37
C LEU A 324 1.58 -6.23 -8.15
N THR A 325 0.32 -6.65 -8.04
CA THR A 325 -0.62 -6.04 -7.08
C THR A 325 -0.26 -6.32 -5.63
N ARG A 326 0.28 -7.50 -5.32
CA ARG A 326 0.81 -7.79 -3.97
C ARG A 326 1.99 -6.89 -3.62
N GLN A 327 2.81 -6.52 -4.60
CA GLN A 327 3.98 -5.64 -4.40
C GLN A 327 3.55 -4.22 -4.12
N MET A 328 2.53 -3.70 -4.81
CA MET A 328 1.97 -2.38 -4.50
C MET A 328 1.57 -2.23 -3.02
N ILE A 329 0.87 -3.23 -2.47
CA ILE A 329 0.44 -3.21 -1.07
C ILE A 329 1.63 -3.44 -0.12
N GLY A 330 2.54 -4.34 -0.48
CA GLY A 330 3.77 -4.57 0.27
C GLY A 330 4.63 -3.29 0.39
N GLU A 331 4.81 -2.54 -0.69
CA GLU A 331 5.59 -1.29 -0.69
C GLU A 331 4.94 -0.20 0.16
N LEU A 332 3.60 -0.13 0.22
CA LEU A 332 2.91 0.75 1.15
C LEU A 332 3.31 0.44 2.60
N PHE A 333 3.23 -0.83 3.02
CA PHE A 333 3.59 -1.21 4.38
C PHE A 333 5.08 -1.06 4.66
N PHE A 334 5.93 -1.32 3.67
CA PHE A 334 7.36 -1.10 3.76
C PHE A 334 7.67 0.38 4.07
N VAL A 335 7.09 1.31 3.32
CA VAL A 335 7.29 2.75 3.53
C VAL A 335 6.68 3.22 4.86
N LEU A 336 5.53 2.68 5.27
CA LEU A 336 4.93 2.99 6.57
C LEU A 336 5.81 2.50 7.73
N LEU A 337 6.45 1.34 7.63
CA LEU A 337 7.42 0.87 8.62
C LEU A 337 8.64 1.80 8.69
N LEU A 338 9.15 2.28 7.56
CA LEU A 338 10.21 3.30 7.55
C LEU A 338 9.76 4.58 8.26
N LEU A 339 8.54 5.05 8.01
CA LEU A 339 7.98 6.22 8.70
C LEU A 339 7.88 6.01 10.20
N VAL A 340 7.41 4.84 10.67
CA VAL A 340 7.35 4.49 12.09
C VAL A 340 8.73 4.50 12.73
N ILE A 341 9.75 3.97 12.04
CA ILE A 341 11.13 3.93 12.54
C ILE A 341 11.71 5.35 12.63
N VAL A 342 11.59 6.14 11.55
CA VAL A 342 12.20 7.47 11.43
C VAL A 342 11.49 8.52 12.30
N ASN A 343 10.19 8.37 12.57
CA ASN A 343 9.44 9.35 13.35
C ASN A 343 9.90 9.37 14.81
N LYS A 344 10.53 10.48 15.22
CA LYS A 344 11.06 10.67 16.58
C LYS A 344 10.02 11.19 17.57
N GLY A 345 8.89 11.73 17.11
CA GLY A 345 7.83 12.29 17.94
C GLY A 345 6.80 11.27 18.43
N MET A 346 6.76 10.08 17.82
CA MET A 346 5.83 9.02 18.23
C MET A 346 6.15 8.50 19.64
N LYS A 347 5.12 8.41 20.48
CA LYS A 347 5.19 7.75 21.80
C LYS A 347 5.64 6.28 21.63
N PRO A 348 6.50 5.73 22.50
CA PRO A 348 7.03 4.38 22.35
C PRO A 348 5.96 3.29 22.20
N ALA A 349 4.88 3.36 22.99
CA ALA A 349 3.77 2.41 22.90
C ALA A 349 3.05 2.47 21.54
N SER A 350 2.66 3.67 21.08
CA SER A 350 2.00 3.84 19.77
C SER A 350 2.93 3.46 18.62
N LYS A 351 4.23 3.78 18.72
CA LYS A 351 5.26 3.34 17.76
C LYS A 351 5.31 1.83 17.66
N MET A 352 5.37 1.12 18.79
CA MET A 352 5.40 -0.34 18.79
C MET A 352 4.10 -0.93 18.22
N VAL A 353 2.92 -0.40 18.57
CA VAL A 353 1.65 -0.88 18.01
C VAL A 353 1.59 -0.69 16.49
N CYS A 354 1.94 0.49 15.97
CA CYS A 354 2.00 0.72 14.53
C CYS A 354 3.04 -0.21 13.85
N PHE A 355 4.21 -0.39 14.47
CA PHE A 355 5.21 -1.31 13.98
C PHE A 355 4.67 -2.74 13.90
N MET A 356 4.01 -3.23 14.94
CA MET A 356 3.44 -4.58 14.95
C MET A 356 2.39 -4.76 13.86
N VAL A 357 1.45 -3.83 13.75
CA VAL A 357 0.35 -3.86 12.78
C VAL A 357 0.89 -3.82 11.35
N PHE A 358 1.80 -2.90 11.03
CA PHE A 358 2.39 -2.81 9.70
C PHE A 358 3.37 -3.94 9.38
N SER A 359 4.03 -4.51 10.38
CA SER A 359 4.89 -5.69 10.20
C SER A 359 4.05 -6.90 9.80
N PHE A 360 2.97 -7.17 10.55
CA PHE A 360 2.02 -8.21 10.20
C PHE A 360 1.47 -7.98 8.79
N ALA A 361 1.01 -6.76 8.50
CA ALA A 361 0.46 -6.40 7.21
C ALA A 361 1.46 -6.57 6.05
N LEU A 362 2.75 -6.21 6.23
CA LEU A 362 3.80 -6.44 5.24
C LEU A 362 4.01 -7.95 5.00
N VAL A 363 4.13 -8.74 6.07
CA VAL A 363 4.36 -10.20 6.00
C VAL A 363 3.27 -10.89 5.19
N VAL A 364 2.00 -10.54 5.42
CA VAL A 364 0.85 -11.12 4.71
C VAL A 364 0.54 -10.41 3.39
N SER A 365 1.32 -9.40 2.99
CA SER A 365 1.15 -8.72 1.69
C SER A 365 2.22 -9.09 0.68
N HIS A 366 3.48 -9.24 1.10
CA HIS A 366 4.55 -9.61 0.18
C HIS A 366 5.73 -10.30 0.86
N TYR A 367 5.99 -11.56 0.49
CA TYR A 367 7.06 -12.38 1.09
C TYR A 367 8.48 -11.86 0.83
N ALA A 368 8.82 -11.49 -0.41
CA ALA A 368 10.17 -10.99 -0.70
C ALA A 368 10.47 -9.65 0.00
N LEU A 369 9.53 -8.68 -0.04
CA LEU A 369 9.69 -7.42 0.69
C LEU A 369 9.76 -7.62 2.21
N ALA A 370 9.04 -8.58 2.78
CA ALA A 370 9.17 -8.92 4.19
C ALA A 370 10.57 -9.45 4.51
N ALA A 371 11.12 -10.35 3.68
CA ALA A 371 12.49 -10.84 3.84
C ALA A 371 13.54 -9.72 3.70
N ILE A 372 13.38 -8.83 2.71
CA ILE A 372 14.24 -7.64 2.52
C ILE A 372 14.17 -6.73 3.74
N PHE A 373 12.97 -6.48 4.28
CA PHE A 373 12.79 -5.66 5.47
C PHE A 373 13.46 -6.28 6.69
N LEU A 374 13.30 -7.59 6.91
CA LEU A 374 13.98 -8.32 7.99
C LEU A 374 15.50 -8.19 7.86
N PHE A 375 16.04 -8.35 6.67
CA PHE A 375 17.47 -8.17 6.41
C PHE A 375 17.92 -6.75 6.77
N PHE A 376 17.22 -5.72 6.28
CA PHE A 376 17.60 -4.32 6.55
C PHE A 376 17.48 -3.94 8.02
N ILE A 377 16.40 -4.33 8.71
CA ILE A 377 16.23 -3.98 10.13
C ILE A 377 17.25 -4.72 11.01
N SER A 378 17.58 -5.98 10.67
CA SER A 378 18.61 -6.76 11.37
C SER A 378 20.00 -6.17 11.12
N PHE A 379 20.32 -5.85 9.87
CA PHE A 379 21.59 -5.21 9.51
C PHE A 379 21.75 -3.85 10.20
N ALA A 380 20.70 -3.03 10.19
CA ALA A 380 20.70 -1.75 10.90
C ALA A 380 20.91 -1.93 12.40
N LEU A 381 20.26 -2.91 13.03
CA LEU A 381 20.46 -3.23 14.44
C LEU A 381 21.91 -3.63 14.75
N VAL A 382 22.47 -4.56 13.96
CA VAL A 382 23.87 -4.99 14.09
C VAL A 382 24.83 -3.80 13.90
N ALA A 383 24.61 -2.97 12.89
CA ALA A 383 25.42 -1.78 12.65
C ALA A 383 25.37 -0.80 13.83
N LEU A 384 24.20 -0.58 14.44
CA LEU A 384 24.07 0.27 15.64
C LEU A 384 24.87 -0.27 16.83
N PHE A 385 24.90 -1.59 17.02
CA PHE A 385 25.71 -2.24 18.05
C PHE A 385 27.21 -2.14 17.76
N VAL A 386 27.64 -2.50 16.55
CA VAL A 386 29.06 -2.48 16.14
C VAL A 386 29.63 -1.06 16.19
N LEU A 387 28.86 -0.07 15.71
CA LEU A 387 29.25 1.34 15.74
C LEU A 387 29.10 1.99 17.12
N LYS A 388 28.61 1.27 18.13
CA LYS A 388 28.33 1.77 19.50
C LYS A 388 27.43 3.02 19.48
N ARG A 389 26.44 3.06 18.58
CA ARG A 389 25.45 4.14 18.43
C ARG A 389 24.06 3.61 18.74
N PRO A 390 23.72 3.33 20.01
CA PRO A 390 22.41 2.80 20.35
C PRO A 390 21.30 3.77 19.94
N SER A 391 20.28 3.25 19.27
CA SER A 391 19.09 4.01 18.86
C SER A 391 17.86 3.46 19.55
N ARG A 392 16.96 4.35 19.98
CA ARG A 392 15.64 3.96 20.51
C ARG A 392 14.62 3.65 19.40
N ASN A 393 14.97 3.90 18.14
CA ASN A 393 14.07 3.73 17.01
C ASN A 393 14.03 2.32 16.44
N ILE A 394 15.08 1.52 16.66
CA ILE A 394 15.16 0.11 16.28
C ILE A 394 15.57 -0.64 17.53
N THR A 395 14.74 -1.60 17.94
CA THR A 395 14.97 -2.40 19.15
C THR A 395 15.10 -3.88 18.80
N VAL A 396 15.78 -4.65 19.65
CA VAL A 396 15.84 -6.11 19.51
C VAL A 396 14.43 -6.71 19.47
N GLY A 397 13.51 -6.21 20.31
CA GLY A 397 12.12 -6.66 20.34
C GLY A 397 11.37 -6.46 19.01
N MET A 398 11.64 -5.37 18.28
CA MET A 398 11.07 -5.15 16.94
C MET A 398 11.57 -6.18 15.93
N VAL A 399 12.88 -6.46 15.92
CA VAL A 399 13.48 -7.44 14.99
C VAL A 399 12.98 -8.86 15.30
N VAL A 400 12.98 -9.26 16.58
CA VAL A 400 12.48 -10.56 17.02
C VAL A 400 10.99 -10.71 16.71
N PHE A 401 10.18 -9.69 16.98
CA PHE A 401 8.75 -9.71 16.63
C PHE A 401 8.55 -9.92 15.13
N PHE A 402 9.25 -9.15 14.29
CA PHE A 402 9.13 -9.27 12.84
C PHE A 402 9.53 -10.67 12.36
N PHE A 403 10.67 -11.18 12.84
CA PHE A 403 11.16 -12.53 12.54
C PHE A 403 10.11 -13.60 12.89
N VAL A 404 9.58 -13.56 14.12
CA VAL A 404 8.61 -14.55 14.60
C VAL A 404 7.34 -14.51 13.77
N VAL A 405 6.76 -13.33 13.54
CA VAL A 405 5.52 -13.20 12.73
C VAL A 405 5.74 -13.68 11.30
N MET A 406 6.88 -13.32 10.69
CA MET A 406 7.19 -13.71 9.31
C MET A 406 7.30 -15.23 9.16
N PHE A 407 8.13 -15.88 9.97
CA PHE A 407 8.32 -17.33 9.86
C PHE A 407 7.11 -18.12 10.36
N ALA A 408 6.41 -17.67 11.40
CA ALA A 408 5.17 -18.31 11.82
C ALA A 408 4.13 -18.30 10.69
N TRP A 409 3.95 -17.17 10.00
CA TRP A 409 3.02 -17.10 8.88
C TRP A 409 3.47 -18.00 7.71
N TYR A 410 4.73 -17.93 7.29
CA TYR A 410 5.21 -18.67 6.11
C TYR A 410 5.34 -20.18 6.30
N ILE A 411 5.53 -20.66 7.53
CA ILE A 411 5.58 -22.09 7.84
C ILE A 411 4.17 -22.69 7.92
N TYR A 412 3.22 -21.99 8.56
CA TYR A 412 1.90 -22.55 8.86
C TYR A 412 0.81 -22.25 7.83
N THR A 413 1.14 -21.59 6.71
CA THR A 413 0.16 -21.26 5.65
C THR A 413 0.57 -21.82 4.28
N SER A 414 -0.42 -22.15 3.47
CA SER A 414 -0.30 -22.75 2.12
C SER A 414 0.70 -23.90 2.03
N GLY A 415 0.70 -24.79 3.03
CA GLY A 415 1.60 -25.94 3.07
C GLY A 415 3.08 -25.57 3.06
N ALA A 416 3.46 -24.46 3.71
CA ALA A 416 4.82 -23.93 3.79
C ALA A 416 5.45 -23.47 2.46
N ALA A 417 4.67 -23.34 1.37
CA ALA A 417 5.18 -23.00 0.04
C ALA A 417 6.12 -21.78 0.00
N THR A 418 5.82 -20.74 0.79
CA THR A 418 6.66 -19.53 0.88
C THR A 418 7.96 -19.80 1.64
N PHE A 419 7.90 -20.58 2.73
CA PHE A 419 9.09 -20.97 3.50
C PHE A 419 10.00 -21.89 2.68
N ASP A 420 9.44 -22.88 1.99
CA ASP A 420 10.18 -23.80 1.13
C ASP A 420 10.88 -23.05 -0.01
N SER A 421 10.20 -22.09 -0.65
CA SER A 421 10.84 -21.22 -1.64
C SER A 421 12.00 -20.38 -1.07
N ILE A 422 11.93 -19.95 0.19
CA ILE A 422 13.08 -19.26 0.83
C ILE A 422 14.26 -20.23 0.99
N LEU A 423 13.99 -21.48 1.40
CA LEU A 423 15.03 -22.51 1.53
C LEU A 423 15.63 -22.88 0.17
N GLU A 424 14.81 -23.05 -0.86
CA GLU A 424 15.24 -23.33 -2.23
C GLU A 424 16.14 -22.22 -2.79
N VAL A 425 15.76 -20.95 -2.58
CA VAL A 425 16.60 -19.81 -2.97
C VAL A 425 17.91 -19.80 -2.18
N GLY A 426 17.88 -20.12 -0.88
CA GLY A 426 19.07 -20.22 -0.05
C GLY A 426 20.04 -21.31 -0.51
N ASP A 427 19.51 -22.51 -0.82
CA ASP A 427 20.29 -23.64 -1.36
C ASP A 427 20.83 -23.33 -2.76
N TYR A 428 20.03 -22.69 -3.62
CA TYR A 428 20.49 -22.21 -4.92
C TYR A 428 21.65 -21.23 -4.79
N VAL A 429 21.51 -20.18 -3.96
CA VAL A 429 22.58 -19.21 -3.71
C VAL A 429 23.82 -19.90 -3.18
N TYR A 430 23.68 -20.79 -2.20
CA TYR A 430 24.81 -21.53 -1.61
C TYR A 430 25.56 -22.38 -2.64
N ARG A 431 24.84 -23.14 -3.48
CA ARG A 431 25.44 -23.96 -4.54
C ARG A 431 26.11 -23.12 -5.61
N GLN A 432 25.58 -21.92 -5.90
CA GLN A 432 26.11 -21.00 -6.90
C GLN A 432 27.20 -20.06 -6.36
N LEU A 433 27.57 -20.15 -5.07
CA LEU A 433 28.67 -19.34 -4.51
C LEU A 433 30.01 -19.59 -5.22
N GLY A 434 30.26 -20.83 -5.66
CA GLY A 434 31.44 -21.16 -6.46
C GLY A 434 31.46 -20.44 -7.81
N ASP A 435 30.29 -20.32 -8.44
CA ASP A 435 30.11 -19.66 -9.74
C ASP A 435 30.31 -18.14 -9.65
N PHE A 436 29.99 -17.54 -8.50
CA PHE A 436 30.24 -16.10 -8.27
C PHE A 436 31.71 -15.71 -8.47
N PHE A 437 32.63 -16.58 -8.09
CA PHE A 437 34.08 -16.35 -8.25
C PHE A 437 34.64 -16.95 -9.53
N ASN A 438 33.83 -17.64 -10.33
CA ASN A 438 34.23 -18.23 -11.61
C ASN A 438 33.91 -17.27 -12.76
N PRO A 439 34.92 -16.64 -13.41
CA PRO A 439 34.66 -15.75 -14.56
C PRO A 439 33.93 -16.45 -15.70
N ALA A 440 34.06 -17.77 -15.86
CA ALA A 440 33.40 -18.56 -16.90
C ALA A 440 31.90 -18.79 -16.63
N ALA A 441 31.42 -18.55 -15.40
CA ALA A 441 30.00 -18.68 -15.06
C ALA A 441 29.18 -17.41 -15.38
N ARG A 442 29.81 -16.40 -16.00
CA ARG A 442 29.12 -15.16 -16.40
C ARG A 442 28.22 -15.44 -17.60
N GLY A 443 27.14 -14.65 -17.74
CA GLY A 443 26.26 -14.76 -18.90
C GLY A 443 27.01 -14.47 -20.22
N GLU A 444 26.56 -15.10 -21.30
CA GLU A 444 27.28 -15.10 -22.59
C GLU A 444 27.66 -13.70 -23.08
N THR A 445 26.76 -12.74 -22.95
CA THR A 445 27.00 -11.34 -23.33
C THR A 445 28.22 -10.74 -22.61
N VAL A 446 28.40 -11.08 -21.32
CA VAL A 446 29.53 -10.61 -20.53
C VAL A 446 30.80 -11.35 -20.91
N LEU A 447 30.73 -12.67 -21.14
CA LEU A 447 31.88 -13.46 -21.60
C LEU A 447 32.39 -12.98 -22.96
N ARG A 448 31.50 -12.71 -23.91
CA ARG A 448 31.83 -12.11 -25.22
C ARG A 448 32.49 -10.75 -25.07
N GLY A 449 31.96 -9.89 -24.19
CA GLY A 449 32.56 -8.59 -23.88
C GLY A 449 33.96 -8.68 -23.27
N LEU A 450 34.26 -9.80 -22.59
CA LEU A 450 35.58 -10.11 -22.03
C LEU A 450 36.50 -10.88 -22.98
N GLY A 451 36.04 -11.22 -24.19
CA GLY A 451 36.79 -12.03 -25.17
C GLY A 451 36.93 -13.51 -24.77
N LEU A 452 36.13 -13.98 -23.81
CA LEU A 452 36.13 -15.35 -23.29
C LEU A 452 35.12 -16.26 -24.00
N GLU A 453 34.31 -15.70 -24.89
CA GLU A 453 33.36 -16.44 -25.72
C GLU A 453 33.36 -15.87 -27.14
N ALA A 454 33.24 -16.74 -28.14
CA ALA A 454 33.16 -16.34 -29.54
C ALA A 454 31.89 -15.52 -29.82
N PRO A 455 31.97 -14.49 -30.69
CA PRO A 455 30.77 -13.79 -31.13
C PRO A 455 29.84 -14.77 -31.88
N PRO A 456 28.52 -14.60 -31.79
CA PRO A 456 27.58 -15.41 -32.56
C PRO A 456 27.89 -15.20 -34.04
N THR A 457 28.15 -16.28 -34.76
CA THR A 457 28.38 -16.23 -36.20
C THR A 457 27.02 -16.30 -36.91
N VAL A 458 26.91 -15.67 -38.08
CA VAL A 458 25.68 -15.75 -38.92
C VAL A 458 25.37 -17.19 -39.38
N TRP A 459 26.28 -18.13 -39.10
CA TRP A 459 26.23 -19.52 -39.53
C TRP A 459 25.81 -20.50 -38.42
N ASN A 460 25.52 -20.03 -37.20
CA ASN A 460 24.94 -20.83 -36.10
C ASN A 460 23.75 -20.12 -35.47
#